data_AF-A0AA97BD49-F1
#
_entry.id   AF-A0AA97BD49-F1
#
_cell.length_a   1.000
_cell.length_b   1.000
_cell.length_c   1.000
_cell.angle_alpha   90.00
_cell.angle_beta   90.00
_cell.angle_gamma   90.00
#
_symmetry.space_group_name_H-M   'P 1'
#
loop_
_entity.id
_entity.type
_entity.pdbx_description
1 polymer ?
#
loop_
_entity_poly.entity_id
_entity_poly.type
_entity_poly.pdbx_seq_one_letter_code
_entity_poly.pdbx_strand_id
1 'polypeptide(L)'
;MSPLRDRLRSLDYRTARQFLQAGAVLAAVLLLSRFCQPGRFSLGSRNDIDLQLSVSSEGSGVYAIAGTTNLPDNARLAIAAVRYLEPARRSGGFSDAKPSYSILAYQTATVTNGQWQAQLNLWQVAEDGRYQESWQFEQAALRLNLEPSQDVIFLATLNPVGKVEQLPALEQQLRNKKLTISGKHLYTAADGQHYIQVHQAQPVALPADRTTPPVRRPEDLNGGWGERYLMPGEPPNPYVLEQPTERQTDAPMRREEFLW
;
A
#
# COMPACT_ATOMS: atom_id res chain seq x y z
N MET A 1 -51.01 -100.79 -8.17
CA MET A 1 -50.82 -99.80 -9.26
C MET A 1 -51.62 -98.57 -8.90
N SER A 2 -50.93 -97.46 -8.63
CA SER A 2 -51.43 -96.29 -7.87
C SER A 2 -52.17 -95.26 -8.72
N PRO A 3 -53.16 -94.55 -8.15
CA PRO A 3 -53.73 -93.33 -8.72
C PRO A 3 -53.15 -92.08 -8.02
N LEU A 4 -52.57 -91.16 -8.78
CA LEU A 4 -52.26 -89.80 -8.32
C LEU A 4 -52.62 -88.81 -9.43
N ARG A 5 -53.91 -88.46 -9.46
CA ARG A 5 -54.43 -87.22 -10.06
C ARG A 5 -54.72 -86.26 -8.90
N ASP A 6 -54.67 -84.97 -9.23
CA ASP A 6 -55.00 -83.82 -8.40
C ASP A 6 -53.89 -83.31 -7.48
N ARG A 7 -53.15 -82.32 -8.00
CA ARG A 7 -52.82 -81.11 -7.23
C ARG A 7 -52.27 -80.00 -8.13
N LEU A 8 -52.77 -78.79 -7.87
CA LEU A 8 -52.19 -77.47 -8.16
C LEU A 8 -52.57 -76.79 -9.50
N ARG A 9 -53.86 -76.44 -9.61
CA ARG A 9 -54.26 -75.11 -10.11
C ARG A 9 -54.33 -74.15 -8.90
N SER A 10 -53.32 -73.31 -8.71
CA SER A 10 -53.47 -71.97 -8.11
C SER A 10 -52.10 -71.29 -7.98
N LEU A 11 -51.77 -70.41 -8.91
CA LEU A 11 -50.82 -69.31 -8.70
C LEU A 11 -51.34 -68.16 -9.58
N ASP A 12 -52.26 -67.38 -9.02
CA ASP A 12 -52.03 -66.09 -8.37
C ASP A 12 -51.78 -64.94 -9.37
N TYR A 13 -52.88 -64.30 -9.76
CA TYR A 13 -52.98 -63.12 -10.62
C TYR A 13 -52.46 -61.83 -9.94
N ARG A 14 -51.96 -61.90 -8.70
CA ARG A 14 -51.59 -60.73 -7.88
C ARG A 14 -50.18 -60.19 -8.15
N THR A 15 -49.28 -60.97 -8.75
CA THR A 15 -47.91 -60.54 -9.06
C THR A 15 -47.80 -59.70 -10.34
N ALA A 16 -48.76 -59.78 -11.26
CA ALA A 16 -48.69 -59.04 -12.54
C ALA A 16 -48.95 -57.53 -12.41
N ARG A 17 -49.67 -57.07 -11.37
CA ARG A 17 -50.00 -55.64 -11.19
C ARG A 17 -48.90 -54.82 -10.51
N GLN A 18 -47.99 -55.44 -9.76
CA GLN A 18 -46.91 -54.71 -9.08
C GLN A 18 -45.74 -54.35 -10.01
N PHE A 19 -45.52 -55.08 -11.10
CA PHE A 19 -44.45 -54.75 -12.06
C PHE A 19 -44.78 -53.59 -13.00
N LEU A 20 -46.06 -53.27 -13.20
CA LEU A 20 -46.49 -52.20 -14.12
C LEU A 20 -46.42 -50.78 -13.52
N GLN A 21 -46.42 -50.63 -12.20
CA GLN A 21 -46.26 -49.31 -11.56
C GLN A 21 -44.80 -48.93 -11.28
N ALA A 22 -43.90 -49.90 -11.13
CA ALA A 22 -42.47 -49.61 -10.92
C ALA A 22 -41.74 -49.16 -12.21
N GLY A 23 -42.21 -49.57 -13.39
CA GLY A 23 -41.60 -49.19 -14.68
C GLY A 23 -41.88 -47.74 -15.11
N ALA A 24 -43.04 -47.18 -14.75
CA ALA A 24 -43.44 -45.84 -15.18
C ALA A 24 -42.68 -44.72 -14.44
N VAL A 25 -42.29 -44.94 -13.19
CA VAL A 25 -41.53 -43.94 -12.39
C VAL A 25 -40.07 -43.86 -12.85
N LEU A 26 -39.48 -44.99 -13.26
CA LEU A 26 -38.09 -45.04 -13.72
C LEU A 26 -37.90 -44.38 -15.10
N ALA A 27 -38.89 -44.47 -15.98
CA ALA A 27 -38.86 -43.78 -17.28
C ALA A 27 -39.01 -42.26 -17.16
N ALA A 28 -39.80 -41.75 -16.21
CA ALA A 28 -39.97 -40.31 -15.98
C ALA A 28 -38.71 -39.66 -15.37
N VAL A 29 -37.99 -40.36 -14.48
CA VAL A 29 -36.73 -39.87 -13.90
C VAL A 29 -35.59 -39.87 -14.92
N LEU A 30 -35.57 -40.81 -15.87
CA LEU A 30 -34.57 -40.85 -16.94
C LEU A 30 -34.82 -39.85 -18.09
N LEU A 31 -36.06 -39.37 -18.27
CA LEU A 31 -36.37 -38.33 -19.26
C LEU A 31 -36.13 -36.90 -18.74
N LEU A 32 -36.22 -36.66 -17.42
CA LEU A 32 -35.91 -35.36 -16.81
C LEU A 32 -34.40 -35.13 -16.59
N SER A 33 -33.57 -36.16 -16.62
CA SER A 33 -32.11 -36.02 -16.49
C SER A 33 -31.38 -35.66 -17.80
N ARG A 34 -32.08 -35.65 -18.94
CA ARG A 34 -31.51 -35.23 -20.24
C ARG A 34 -31.54 -33.73 -20.49
N PHE A 35 -32.16 -32.93 -19.62
CA PHE A 35 -32.18 -31.47 -19.70
C PHE A 35 -31.30 -30.75 -18.67
N CYS A 36 -30.61 -31.49 -17.79
CA CYS A 36 -29.43 -30.96 -17.11
C CYS A 36 -28.20 -31.20 -17.98
N GLN A 37 -28.15 -30.58 -19.16
CA GLN A 37 -26.83 -30.19 -19.65
C GLN A 37 -26.31 -29.21 -18.61
N PRO A 38 -25.14 -29.42 -17.99
CA PRO A 38 -24.46 -28.31 -17.34
C PRO A 38 -24.28 -27.31 -18.46
N GLY A 39 -25.14 -26.28 -18.46
CA GLY A 39 -24.98 -25.14 -19.32
C GLY A 39 -23.55 -24.71 -19.06
N ARG A 40 -22.67 -25.00 -20.00
CA ARG A 40 -21.43 -24.27 -20.14
C ARG A 40 -21.89 -22.90 -20.56
N PHE A 41 -22.38 -22.15 -19.57
CA PHE A 41 -22.26 -20.72 -19.54
C PHE A 41 -20.76 -20.48 -19.61
N SER A 42 -20.25 -20.47 -20.84
CA SER A 42 -19.15 -19.61 -21.19
C SER A 42 -19.67 -18.20 -20.93
N LEU A 43 -19.68 -17.80 -19.65
CA LEU A 43 -19.44 -16.42 -19.28
C LEU A 43 -18.24 -16.05 -20.12
N GLY A 44 -18.47 -15.27 -21.19
CA GLY A 44 -17.43 -14.90 -22.13
C GLY A 44 -16.21 -14.47 -21.34
N SER A 45 -15.03 -14.96 -21.74
CA SER A 45 -13.75 -14.68 -21.10
C SER A 45 -13.75 -13.21 -20.65
N ARG A 46 -13.95 -13.02 -19.35
CA ARG A 46 -14.03 -11.70 -18.74
C ARG A 46 -12.58 -11.27 -18.70
N ASN A 47 -12.21 -10.26 -19.49
CA ASN A 47 -10.84 -9.76 -19.47
C ASN A 47 -10.61 -9.17 -18.08
N ASP A 48 -10.01 -9.94 -17.21
CA ASP A 48 -9.70 -9.53 -15.85
C ASP A 48 -8.49 -8.60 -15.85
N ILE A 49 -8.39 -7.69 -14.89
CA ILE A 49 -7.20 -6.86 -14.74
C ILE A 49 -6.02 -7.76 -14.37
N ASP A 50 -5.03 -7.75 -15.25
CA ASP A 50 -3.74 -8.37 -14.98
C ASP A 50 -2.77 -7.27 -14.59
N LEU A 51 -2.13 -7.42 -13.43
CA LEU A 51 -1.12 -6.51 -12.92
C LEU A 51 -0.01 -7.38 -12.34
N GLN A 52 1.14 -7.35 -13.01
CA GLN A 52 2.31 -8.11 -12.63
C GLN A 52 3.37 -7.15 -12.13
N LEU A 53 4.19 -7.61 -11.19
CA LEU A 53 5.27 -6.84 -10.60
C LEU A 53 6.49 -7.74 -10.50
N SER A 54 7.64 -7.15 -10.79
CA SER A 54 8.97 -7.74 -10.66
C SER A 54 9.89 -6.72 -10.03
N VAL A 55 10.79 -7.20 -9.19
CA VAL A 55 11.75 -6.37 -8.45
C VAL A 55 13.15 -6.88 -8.73
N SER A 56 14.06 -5.95 -9.00
CA SER A 56 15.47 -6.22 -9.23
C SER A 56 16.33 -5.23 -8.44
N SER A 57 17.39 -5.72 -7.82
CA SER A 57 18.34 -4.87 -7.09
C SER A 57 19.37 -4.30 -8.05
N GLU A 58 19.59 -2.98 -7.99
CA GLU A 58 20.63 -2.28 -8.74
C GLU A 58 21.88 -2.00 -7.88
N GLY A 59 21.82 -2.33 -6.59
CA GLY A 59 22.87 -2.07 -5.61
C GLY A 59 22.62 -0.82 -4.75
N SER A 60 23.34 -0.71 -3.64
CA SER A 60 23.30 0.45 -2.73
C SER A 60 21.89 0.88 -2.28
N GLY A 61 20.99 -0.08 -2.05
CA GLY A 61 19.61 0.19 -1.62
C GLY A 61 18.68 0.66 -2.74
N VAL A 62 19.13 0.67 -3.99
CA VAL A 62 18.34 1.04 -5.16
C VAL A 62 17.74 -0.21 -5.80
N TYR A 63 16.44 -0.14 -6.09
CA TYR A 63 15.66 -1.22 -6.67
C TYR A 63 14.90 -0.73 -7.90
N ALA A 64 15.08 -1.42 -9.02
CA ALA A 64 14.24 -1.27 -10.19
C ALA A 64 13.02 -2.18 -10.08
N ILE A 65 11.86 -1.56 -10.22
CA ILE A 65 10.55 -2.20 -10.13
C ILE A 65 9.88 -2.04 -11.47
N ALA A 66 9.51 -3.14 -12.09
CA ALA A 66 8.88 -3.14 -13.39
C ALA A 66 7.74 -4.15 -13.42
N GLY A 67 6.83 -3.95 -14.35
CA GLY A 67 5.69 -4.84 -14.47
C GLY A 67 4.95 -4.69 -15.79
N THR A 68 4.00 -5.58 -15.97
CA THR A 68 3.07 -5.58 -17.09
C THR A 68 1.65 -5.41 -16.59
N THR A 69 0.79 -4.84 -17.42
CA THR A 69 -0.63 -4.70 -17.12
C THR A 69 -1.46 -4.54 -18.38
N ASN A 70 -2.75 -4.85 -18.28
CA ASN A 70 -3.73 -4.54 -19.32
C ASN A 70 -4.52 -3.24 -19.07
N LEU A 71 -4.10 -2.43 -18.09
CA LEU A 71 -4.65 -1.09 -17.87
C LEU A 71 -4.46 -0.18 -19.10
N PRO A 72 -5.28 0.88 -19.25
CA PRO A 72 -5.08 1.89 -20.28
C PRO A 72 -3.71 2.57 -20.20
N ASP A 73 -3.20 3.00 -21.34
CA ASP A 73 -2.03 3.88 -21.37
C ASP A 73 -2.33 5.17 -20.60
N ASN A 74 -1.30 5.73 -19.99
CA ASN A 74 -1.35 6.86 -19.08
C ASN A 74 -2.00 6.58 -17.71
N ALA A 75 -2.49 5.35 -17.46
CA ALA A 75 -2.89 4.95 -16.13
C ALA A 75 -1.71 5.11 -15.16
N ARG A 76 -1.98 5.72 -14.01
CA ARG A 76 -0.96 6.00 -13.00
C ARG A 76 -0.97 4.92 -11.92
N LEU A 77 0.22 4.42 -11.61
CA LEU A 77 0.47 3.49 -10.53
C LEU A 77 1.27 4.19 -9.43
N ALA A 78 0.95 3.86 -8.18
CA ALA A 78 1.70 4.23 -6.99
C ALA A 78 2.54 3.02 -6.60
N ILE A 79 3.85 3.21 -6.60
CA ILE A 79 4.83 2.18 -6.31
C ILE A 79 5.46 2.51 -4.96
N ALA A 80 5.39 1.57 -4.02
CA ALA A 80 5.90 1.78 -2.68
C ALA A 80 6.71 0.57 -2.20
N ALA A 81 7.69 0.83 -1.33
CA ALA A 81 8.39 -0.20 -0.58
C ALA A 81 8.10 -0.02 0.90
N VAL A 82 7.61 -1.08 1.55
CA VAL A 82 7.16 -1.03 2.94
C VAL A 82 7.88 -2.09 3.74
N ARG A 83 8.40 -1.71 4.91
CA ARG A 83 8.96 -2.65 5.88
C ARG A 83 8.11 -2.67 7.13
N TYR A 84 7.72 -3.87 7.57
CA TYR A 84 7.04 -4.05 8.85
C TYR A 84 8.02 -3.94 10.01
N LEU A 85 7.56 -3.38 11.12
CA LEU A 85 8.34 -3.07 12.31
C LEU A 85 7.61 -3.64 13.53
N GLU A 86 8.25 -4.61 14.17
CA GLU A 86 7.73 -5.25 15.37
C GLU A 86 8.25 -4.54 16.62
N PRO A 87 7.43 -4.31 17.66
CA PRO A 87 7.91 -3.85 18.95
C PRO A 87 8.88 -4.88 19.55
N ALA A 88 10.07 -4.45 19.97
CA ALA A 88 11.03 -5.34 20.60
C ALA A 88 10.41 -5.98 21.86
N ARG A 89 10.48 -7.31 21.94
CA ARG A 89 9.91 -8.06 23.07
C ARG A 89 10.66 -7.70 24.35
N ARG A 90 9.98 -7.10 25.33
CA ARG A 90 10.54 -6.94 26.67
C ARG A 90 10.57 -8.30 27.35
N SER A 91 11.73 -8.69 27.88
CA SER A 91 11.91 -9.92 28.65
C SER A 91 10.86 -10.02 29.77
N GLY A 92 9.87 -10.89 29.62
CA GLY A 92 8.89 -11.20 30.66
C GLY A 92 7.41 -10.88 30.37
N GLY A 93 7.03 -10.42 29.17
CA GLY A 93 5.61 -10.23 28.84
C GLY A 93 5.30 -10.27 27.35
N PHE A 94 4.10 -10.76 27.00
CA PHE A 94 3.54 -10.56 25.67
C PHE A 94 3.29 -9.06 25.49
N SER A 95 3.81 -8.47 24.41
CA SER A 95 3.47 -7.10 24.04
C SER A 95 2.18 -7.14 23.23
N ASP A 96 1.11 -6.55 23.75
CA ASP A 96 -0.14 -6.31 22.99
C ASP A 96 0.01 -5.19 21.95
N ALA A 97 1.23 -4.63 21.81
CA ALA A 97 1.51 -3.58 20.84
C ALA A 97 1.40 -4.16 19.43
N LYS A 98 0.54 -3.54 18.62
CA LYS A 98 0.34 -3.91 17.23
C LYS A 98 1.61 -3.62 16.43
N PRO A 99 1.95 -4.46 15.44
CA PRO A 99 3.04 -4.17 14.51
C PRO A 99 2.79 -2.84 13.81
N SER A 100 3.86 -2.09 13.60
CA SER A 100 3.86 -0.88 12.79
C SER A 100 4.49 -1.17 11.43
N TYR A 101 4.54 -0.17 10.56
CA TYR A 101 5.23 -0.24 9.29
C TYR A 101 5.89 1.09 8.98
N SER A 102 6.89 1.05 8.10
CA SER A 102 7.50 2.23 7.52
C SER A 102 7.50 2.14 6.01
N ILE A 103 7.16 3.25 5.37
CA ILE A 103 7.30 3.44 3.93
C ILE A 103 8.76 3.87 3.71
N LEU A 104 9.54 2.99 3.11
CA LEU A 104 10.95 3.23 2.82
C LEU A 104 11.12 4.19 1.64
N ALA A 105 10.30 4.00 0.61
CA ALA A 105 10.30 4.81 -0.60
C ALA A 105 8.93 4.76 -1.29
N TYR A 106 8.61 5.80 -2.05
CA TYR A 106 7.39 5.93 -2.83
C TYR A 106 7.68 6.66 -4.14
N GLN A 107 7.15 6.14 -5.24
CA GLN A 107 7.26 6.75 -6.56
C GLN A 107 5.99 6.48 -7.38
N THR A 108 5.67 7.37 -8.32
CA THR A 108 4.59 7.10 -9.29
C THR A 108 5.16 6.59 -10.61
N ALA A 109 4.50 5.61 -11.22
CA ALA A 109 4.79 5.11 -12.56
C ALA A 109 3.60 5.34 -13.49
N THR A 110 3.85 5.44 -14.79
CA THR A 110 2.82 5.59 -15.82
C THR A 110 2.84 4.38 -16.74
N VAL A 111 1.67 3.82 -17.03
CA VAL A 111 1.53 2.70 -17.96
C VAL A 111 1.74 3.19 -19.39
N THR A 112 2.65 2.54 -20.11
CA THR A 112 2.93 2.79 -21.53
C THR A 112 3.01 1.46 -22.25
N ASN A 113 2.14 1.22 -23.23
CA ASN A 113 2.04 -0.02 -24.00
C ASN A 113 1.88 -1.27 -23.10
N GLY A 114 1.09 -1.15 -22.03
CA GLY A 114 0.89 -2.22 -21.06
C GLY A 114 2.11 -2.57 -20.20
N GLN A 115 3.14 -1.71 -20.17
CA GLN A 115 4.31 -1.85 -19.32
C GLN A 115 4.44 -0.64 -18.41
N TRP A 116 5.08 -0.81 -17.26
CA TRP A 116 5.38 0.27 -16.33
C TRP A 116 6.68 -0.01 -15.60
N GLN A 117 7.34 1.05 -15.15
CA GLN A 117 8.59 0.96 -14.40
C GLN A 117 8.74 2.11 -13.41
N ALA A 118 9.41 1.85 -12.31
CA ALA A 118 9.83 2.82 -11.31
C ALA A 118 11.17 2.40 -10.69
N GLN A 119 11.87 3.36 -10.12
CA GLN A 119 13.07 3.12 -9.33
C GLN A 119 12.80 3.62 -7.91
N LEU A 120 13.10 2.79 -6.91
CA LEU A 120 13.00 3.15 -5.50
C LEU A 120 14.38 3.10 -4.86
N ASN A 121 14.74 4.15 -4.14
CA ASN A 121 15.89 4.15 -3.25
C ASN A 121 15.42 3.99 -1.81
N LEU A 122 15.72 2.84 -1.20
CA LEU A 122 15.28 2.49 0.14
C LEU A 122 16.17 3.09 1.23
N TRP A 123 17.39 3.51 0.88
CA TRP A 123 18.38 4.00 1.82
C TRP A 123 18.60 5.50 1.65
N GLN A 124 18.70 6.18 2.78
CA GLN A 124 19.05 7.59 2.88
C GLN A 124 20.40 7.70 3.57
N VAL A 125 21.08 8.83 3.37
CA VAL A 125 22.39 9.07 3.96
C VAL A 125 22.21 9.94 5.20
N ALA A 126 22.60 9.42 6.36
CA ALA A 126 22.62 10.17 7.61
C ALA A 126 23.72 11.25 7.63
N GLU A 127 23.67 12.17 8.59
CA GLU A 127 24.67 13.24 8.75
C GLU A 127 26.10 12.71 8.97
N ASP A 128 26.24 11.49 9.47
CA ASP A 128 27.52 10.82 9.70
C ASP A 128 27.95 9.91 8.53
N GLY A 129 27.25 10.02 7.39
CA GLY A 129 27.51 9.28 6.17
C GLY A 129 27.02 7.83 6.18
N ARG A 130 26.40 7.33 7.26
CA ARG A 130 25.83 5.97 7.26
C ARG A 130 24.59 5.91 6.38
N TYR A 131 24.43 4.82 5.63
CA TYR A 131 23.14 4.50 5.04
C TYR A 131 22.15 4.08 6.13
N GLN A 132 20.93 4.59 6.04
CA GLN A 132 19.84 4.29 6.96
C GLN A 132 18.51 4.26 6.21
N GLU A 133 17.62 3.38 6.62
CA GLU A 133 16.21 3.41 6.22
C GLU A 133 15.44 4.50 6.99
N SER A 134 14.34 5.00 6.42
CA SER A 134 13.55 6.13 6.97
C SER A 134 13.16 5.94 8.45
N TRP A 135 12.77 4.73 8.85
CA TRP A 135 12.38 4.44 10.23
C TRP A 135 13.53 4.52 11.25
N GLN A 136 14.78 4.34 10.83
CA GLN A 136 15.93 4.38 11.74
C GLN A 136 16.16 5.80 12.27
N PHE A 137 15.88 6.82 11.46
CA PHE A 137 15.91 8.22 11.87
C PHE A 137 14.87 8.52 12.94
N GLU A 138 13.62 8.09 12.71
CA GLU A 138 12.50 8.30 13.63
C GLU A 138 12.68 7.53 14.93
N GLN A 139 13.19 6.29 14.86
CA GLN A 139 13.45 5.48 16.04
C GLN A 139 14.45 6.13 16.99
N ALA A 140 15.52 6.73 16.45
CA ALA A 140 16.50 7.47 17.26
C ALA A 140 15.90 8.73 17.89
N ALA A 141 15.11 9.49 17.12
CA ALA A 141 14.47 10.72 17.60
C ALA A 141 13.41 10.46 18.69
N LEU A 142 12.61 9.40 18.51
CA LEU A 142 11.48 9.06 19.37
C LEU A 142 11.82 8.05 20.47
N ARG A 143 13.08 7.57 20.53
CA ARG A 143 13.55 6.55 21.47
C ARG A 143 12.70 5.27 21.45
N LEU A 144 12.27 4.87 20.25
CA LEU A 144 11.52 3.64 20.05
C LEU A 144 12.48 2.45 20.03
N ASN A 145 11.96 1.26 20.33
CA ASN A 145 12.70 0.01 20.17
C ASN A 145 11.90 -0.91 19.26
N LEU A 146 12.18 -0.83 17.96
CA LEU A 146 11.51 -1.59 16.92
C LEU A 146 12.51 -2.55 16.27
N GLU A 147 12.04 -3.74 15.97
CA GLU A 147 12.74 -4.78 15.23
C GLU A 147 12.18 -4.86 13.81
N PRO A 148 13.00 -4.63 12.77
CA PRO A 148 12.54 -4.70 11.40
C PRO A 148 12.27 -6.14 10.97
N SER A 149 11.21 -6.35 10.19
CA SER A 149 11.06 -7.55 9.37
C SER A 149 12.23 -7.67 8.39
N GLN A 150 12.64 -8.90 8.06
CA GLN A 150 13.69 -9.16 7.07
C GLN A 150 13.23 -8.80 5.65
N ASP A 151 11.94 -8.93 5.38
CA ASP A 151 11.35 -8.68 4.08
C ASP A 151 10.86 -7.25 3.95
N VAL A 152 11.08 -6.70 2.76
CA VAL A 152 10.43 -5.49 2.27
C VAL A 152 9.33 -5.92 1.30
N ILE A 153 8.15 -5.35 1.49
CA ILE A 153 7.00 -5.55 0.61
C ILE A 153 7.01 -4.42 -0.43
N PHE A 154 7.25 -4.78 -1.68
CA PHE A 154 7.09 -3.91 -2.82
C PHE A 154 5.65 -3.97 -3.31
N LEU A 155 5.02 -2.82 -3.47
CA LEU A 155 3.61 -2.66 -3.77
C LEU A 155 3.47 -1.84 -5.04
N ALA A 156 2.58 -2.25 -5.94
CA ALA A 156 2.05 -1.39 -6.98
C ALA A 156 0.54 -1.31 -6.80
N THR A 157 0.05 -0.11 -6.52
CA THR A 157 -1.38 0.18 -6.42
C THR A 157 -1.80 1.07 -7.57
N LEU A 158 -3.04 0.89 -8.01
CA LEU A 158 -3.64 1.86 -8.91
C LEU A 158 -3.81 3.17 -8.15
N ASN A 159 -3.25 4.26 -8.68
CA ASN A 159 -3.17 5.53 -7.98
C ASN A 159 -4.21 6.53 -8.49
N PRO A 160 -5.37 6.69 -7.83
CA PRO A 160 -6.31 7.75 -8.14
C PRO A 160 -5.93 9.09 -7.51
N VAL A 161 -4.67 9.30 -7.09
CA VAL A 161 -4.26 10.54 -6.43
C VAL A 161 -4.10 11.65 -7.48
N GLY A 162 -5.16 12.44 -7.60
CA GLY A 162 -5.20 13.70 -8.32
C GLY A 162 -6.59 14.01 -8.84
N LYS A 163 -6.96 15.29 -8.87
CA LYS A 163 -8.22 15.79 -9.48
C LYS A 163 -8.35 15.53 -10.99
N VAL A 164 -7.49 14.70 -11.59
CA VAL A 164 -7.36 14.51 -13.03
C VAL A 164 -8.04 13.22 -13.50
N GLU A 165 -8.10 12.17 -12.67
CA GLU A 165 -8.88 10.95 -12.98
C GLU A 165 -9.53 10.41 -11.71
N GLN A 166 -10.76 10.84 -11.45
CA GLN A 166 -11.58 10.25 -10.39
C GLN A 166 -11.83 8.77 -10.73
N LEU A 167 -11.84 7.89 -9.72
CA LEU A 167 -12.16 6.45 -9.86
C LEU A 167 -13.30 6.15 -10.87
N PRO A 168 -14.41 6.94 -10.92
CA PRO A 168 -15.48 6.74 -11.90
C PRO A 168 -15.06 6.88 -13.37
N ALA A 169 -14.14 7.79 -13.69
CA ALA A 169 -13.63 7.96 -15.06
C ALA A 169 -12.79 6.77 -15.49
N LEU A 170 -11.95 6.27 -14.58
CA LEU A 170 -11.15 5.07 -14.80
C LEU A 170 -12.03 3.82 -14.88
N GLU A 171 -13.02 3.66 -14.01
CA GLU A 171 -14.01 2.58 -14.12
C GLU A 171 -14.75 2.62 -15.46
N GLN A 172 -15.09 3.80 -15.97
CA GLN A 172 -15.71 3.93 -17.27
C GLN A 172 -14.77 3.49 -18.40
N GLN A 173 -13.50 3.86 -18.34
CA GLN A 173 -12.47 3.40 -19.29
C GLN A 173 -12.29 1.87 -19.22
N LEU A 174 -12.29 1.30 -18.01
CA LEU A 174 -12.22 -0.15 -17.80
C LEU A 174 -13.45 -0.85 -18.39
N ARG A 175 -14.65 -0.32 -18.16
CA ARG A 175 -15.90 -0.81 -18.78
C ARG A 175 -15.85 -0.75 -20.30
N ASN A 176 -15.36 0.36 -20.88
CA ASN A 176 -15.21 0.51 -22.33
C ASN A 176 -14.25 -0.53 -22.91
N LYS A 177 -13.18 -0.88 -22.18
CA LYS A 177 -12.24 -1.94 -22.55
C LYS A 177 -12.73 -3.36 -22.20
N LYS A 178 -13.96 -3.50 -21.68
CA LYS A 178 -14.55 -4.76 -21.18
C LYS A 178 -13.67 -5.43 -20.13
N LEU A 179 -12.90 -4.63 -19.40
CA LEU A 179 -12.08 -5.07 -18.29
C LEU A 179 -12.94 -5.14 -17.03
N THR A 180 -12.73 -6.17 -16.23
CA THR A 180 -13.33 -6.27 -14.91
C THR A 180 -12.29 -6.46 -13.83
N ILE A 181 -12.59 -5.96 -12.65
CA ILE A 181 -11.74 -6.12 -11.48
C ILE A 181 -12.16 -7.43 -10.80
N SER A 182 -11.37 -8.50 -10.91
CA SER A 182 -11.60 -9.71 -10.12
C SER A 182 -11.03 -9.59 -8.70
N GLY A 183 -11.47 -10.50 -7.83
CA GLY A 183 -11.03 -10.56 -6.43
C GLY A 183 -9.53 -10.82 -6.22
N LYS A 184 -8.76 -11.21 -7.25
CA LYS A 184 -7.32 -11.53 -7.07
C LYS A 184 -6.50 -10.30 -6.71
N HIS A 185 -6.79 -9.16 -7.32
CA HIS A 185 -6.04 -7.91 -7.13
C HIS A 185 -6.88 -6.85 -6.42
N LEU A 186 -8.11 -7.17 -6.03
CA LEU A 186 -9.04 -6.24 -5.38
C LEU A 186 -8.90 -6.30 -3.87
N TYR A 187 -8.59 -5.16 -3.28
CA TYR A 187 -8.48 -4.99 -1.85
C TYR A 187 -9.49 -3.94 -1.37
N THR A 188 -9.83 -4.01 -0.08
CA THR A 188 -10.75 -3.07 0.56
C THR A 188 -9.99 -2.32 1.64
N ALA A 189 -9.99 -0.99 1.53
CA ALA A 189 -9.42 -0.10 2.53
C ALA A 189 -10.29 -0.06 3.79
N ALA A 190 -9.74 0.48 4.88
CA ALA A 190 -10.45 0.55 6.17
C ALA A 190 -11.75 1.39 6.12
N ASP A 191 -11.85 2.29 5.14
CA ASP A 191 -13.04 3.11 4.86
C ASP A 191 -14.06 2.42 3.93
N GLY A 192 -13.81 1.17 3.55
CA GLY A 192 -14.66 0.40 2.64
C GLY A 192 -14.39 0.66 1.15
N GLN A 193 -13.44 1.53 0.79
CA GLN A 193 -13.11 1.77 -0.61
C GLN A 193 -12.34 0.60 -1.21
N HIS A 194 -12.67 0.27 -2.46
CA HIS A 194 -11.98 -0.76 -3.20
C HIS A 194 -10.79 -0.19 -3.97
N TYR A 195 -9.67 -0.88 -3.96
CA TYR A 195 -8.48 -0.52 -4.73
C TYR A 195 -7.80 -1.75 -5.33
N ILE A 196 -7.01 -1.52 -6.38
CA ILE A 196 -6.25 -2.57 -7.07
C ILE A 196 -4.81 -2.54 -6.56
N GLN A 197 -4.30 -3.69 -6.16
CA GLN A 197 -2.92 -3.85 -5.71
C GLN A 197 -2.30 -5.16 -6.19
N VAL A 198 -1.01 -5.11 -6.50
CA VAL A 198 -0.14 -6.28 -6.54
C VAL A 198 1.03 -6.03 -5.58
N HIS A 199 1.59 -7.10 -5.03
CA HIS A 199 2.74 -7.01 -4.15
C HIS A 199 3.73 -8.15 -4.37
N GLN A 200 4.99 -7.89 -4.03
CA GLN A 200 6.04 -8.89 -3.96
C GLN A 200 6.87 -8.63 -2.69
N ALA A 201 6.98 -9.66 -1.85
CA ALA A 201 7.92 -9.65 -0.74
C ALA A 201 9.31 -10.02 -1.25
N GLN A 202 10.33 -9.27 -0.84
CA GLN A 202 11.72 -9.59 -1.12
C GLN A 202 12.59 -9.34 0.12
N PRO A 203 13.50 -10.28 0.46
CA PRO A 203 14.47 -10.06 1.51
C PRO A 203 15.38 -8.88 1.15
N VAL A 204 15.48 -7.91 2.05
CA VAL A 204 16.35 -6.75 1.90
C VAL A 204 17.16 -6.60 3.19
N ALA A 205 18.47 -6.76 3.08
CA ALA A 205 19.37 -6.54 4.19
C ALA A 205 19.34 -5.07 4.65
N LEU A 206 19.49 -4.86 5.95
CA LEU A 206 19.66 -3.52 6.50
C LEU A 206 20.96 -2.90 5.97
N PRO A 207 21.00 -1.56 5.78
CA PRO A 207 22.20 -0.89 5.34
C PRO A 207 23.35 -1.08 6.35
N ALA A 208 24.48 -1.60 5.89
CA ALA A 208 25.70 -1.75 6.68
C ALA A 208 26.82 -0.80 6.23
N ASP A 209 26.73 -0.28 5.01
CA ASP A 209 27.76 0.52 4.36
C ASP A 209 27.68 2.01 4.75
N ARG A 210 28.76 2.74 4.43
CA ARG A 210 28.86 4.19 4.61
C ARG A 210 29.20 4.85 3.30
N THR A 211 28.78 6.10 3.15
CA THR A 211 29.12 6.98 2.03
C THR A 211 29.57 8.34 2.55
N THR A 212 29.85 9.26 1.63
CA THR A 212 30.20 10.63 1.99
C THR A 212 28.96 11.31 2.57
N PRO A 213 29.05 11.92 3.78
CA PRO A 213 27.96 12.70 4.33
C PRO A 213 27.43 13.73 3.34
N PRO A 214 26.10 13.99 3.32
CA PRO A 214 25.58 15.07 2.50
C PRO A 214 26.23 16.39 2.93
N VAL A 215 26.65 17.19 1.96
CA VAL A 215 27.17 18.54 2.23
C VAL A 215 26.05 19.34 2.87
N ARG A 216 26.21 19.75 4.13
CA ARG A 216 25.27 20.66 4.79
C ARG A 216 25.24 21.96 4.02
N ARG A 217 24.08 22.29 3.46
CA ARG A 217 23.90 23.56 2.76
C ARG A 217 23.41 24.63 3.74
N PRO A 218 23.64 25.93 3.47
CA PRO A 218 23.12 27.00 4.30
C PRO A 218 21.60 26.92 4.49
N GLU A 219 20.88 26.36 3.52
CA GLU A 219 19.42 26.21 3.57
C GLU A 219 18.96 25.18 4.61
N ASP A 220 19.80 24.18 4.88
CA ASP A 220 19.54 23.12 5.85
C ASP A 220 19.77 23.63 7.30
N LEU A 221 20.37 24.81 7.46
CA LEU A 221 20.69 25.44 8.74
C LEU A 221 19.73 26.61 9.03
N ASN A 222 19.17 26.65 10.24
CA ASN A 222 18.31 27.74 10.71
C ASN A 222 17.14 28.07 9.75
N GLY A 223 16.59 27.07 9.04
CA GLY A 223 15.45 27.26 8.13
C GLY A 223 15.76 28.18 6.94
N GLY A 224 16.93 28.07 6.32
CA GLY A 224 17.32 28.94 5.20
C GLY A 224 18.35 30.02 5.57
N TRP A 225 18.53 30.28 6.86
CA TRP A 225 19.27 31.45 7.34
C TRP A 225 20.77 31.22 7.50
N GLY A 226 21.26 29.98 7.45
CA GLY A 226 22.68 29.68 7.62
C GLY A 226 23.25 30.18 8.95
N GLU A 227 24.55 30.48 8.97
CA GLU A 227 25.28 30.97 10.16
C GLU A 227 25.26 32.51 10.30
N ARG A 228 24.24 33.20 9.77
CA ARG A 228 24.16 34.68 9.79
C ARG A 228 24.12 35.30 11.19
N TYR A 229 23.92 34.50 12.24
CA TYR A 229 24.07 34.94 13.63
C TYR A 229 25.53 35.27 13.99
N LEU A 230 26.50 34.80 13.21
CA LEU A 230 27.87 35.31 13.21
C LEU A 230 27.88 36.67 12.51
N MET A 231 27.18 37.65 13.08
CA MET A 231 27.40 39.03 12.67
C MET A 231 28.85 39.35 13.02
N PRO A 232 29.69 39.76 12.05
CA PRO A 232 30.97 40.36 12.42
C PRO A 232 30.67 41.47 13.41
N GLY A 233 31.43 41.51 14.52
CA GLY A 233 31.20 42.48 15.60
C GLY A 233 31.01 43.88 15.02
N GLU A 234 30.12 44.65 15.64
CA GLU A 234 29.76 45.98 15.16
C GLU A 234 31.04 46.78 14.85
N PRO A 235 31.21 47.27 13.61
CA PRO A 235 32.40 48.03 13.27
C PRO A 235 32.52 49.20 14.24
N PRO A 236 33.74 49.51 14.74
CA PRO A 236 33.92 50.56 15.72
C PRO A 236 33.32 51.86 15.17
N ASN A 237 32.37 52.44 15.92
CA ASN A 237 31.70 53.67 15.51
C ASN A 237 32.76 54.76 15.34
N PRO A 238 32.95 55.32 14.13
CA PRO A 238 33.98 56.33 13.90
C PRO A 238 33.65 57.67 14.56
N TYR A 239 32.43 57.83 15.08
CA TYR A 239 31.99 59.04 15.76
C TYR A 239 31.98 58.83 17.27
N VAL A 240 32.62 59.75 17.98
CA VAL A 240 32.42 59.92 19.41
C VAL A 240 30.99 60.45 19.59
N LEU A 241 30.09 59.61 20.09
CA LEU A 241 28.75 60.08 20.46
C LEU A 241 28.91 61.11 21.58
N GLU A 242 28.59 62.37 21.29
CA GLU A 242 28.51 63.41 22.31
C GLU A 242 27.38 63.02 23.27
N GLN A 243 27.75 62.50 24.44
CA GLN A 243 26.79 62.30 25.52
C GLN A 243 26.54 63.68 26.15
N PRO A 244 25.30 64.20 26.11
CA PRO A 244 24.97 65.44 26.80
C PRO A 244 25.32 65.26 28.28
N THR A 245 26.09 66.18 28.85
CA THR A 245 26.52 66.12 30.27
C THR A 245 25.32 66.16 31.22
N GLU A 246 24.19 66.70 30.78
CA GLU A 246 22.94 66.73 31.51
C GLU A 246 21.84 66.00 30.74
N ARG A 247 21.07 65.21 31.48
CA ARG A 247 19.90 64.51 30.96
C ARG A 247 18.84 65.54 30.59
N GLN A 248 18.75 65.88 29.31
CA GLN A 248 17.60 66.63 28.81
C GLN A 248 16.35 65.74 28.95
N THR A 249 15.38 66.24 29.69
CA THR A 249 14.07 65.62 29.87
C THR A 249 13.06 66.50 29.15
N ASP A 250 12.43 65.93 28.15
CA ASP A 250 11.24 66.42 27.45
C ASP A 250 9.94 66.09 28.21
N ALA A 251 10.05 65.59 29.43
CA ALA A 251 8.90 65.36 30.30
C ALA A 251 8.20 66.69 30.64
N PRO A 252 6.85 66.73 30.59
CA PRO A 252 6.09 67.92 30.96
C PRO A 252 6.36 68.32 32.41
N MET A 253 6.35 69.63 32.70
CA MET A 253 6.54 70.19 34.04
C MET A 253 5.58 69.54 35.04
N ARG A 254 6.10 69.26 36.24
CA ARG A 254 5.33 68.62 37.32
C ARG A 254 4.45 69.65 38.03
N ARG A 255 3.35 69.20 38.63
CA ARG A 255 2.36 70.08 39.29
C ARG A 255 2.93 70.92 40.43
N GLU A 256 3.99 70.46 41.07
CA GLU A 256 4.66 71.17 42.18
C GLU A 256 5.45 72.40 41.69
N GLU A 257 5.73 72.48 40.39
CA GLU A 257 6.44 73.59 39.74
C GLU A 257 5.49 74.75 39.34
N PHE A 258 4.18 74.59 39.61
CA PHE A 258 3.12 75.54 39.25
C PHE A 258 2.65 76.47 40.40
N LEU A 259 3.40 76.60 41.50
CA LEU A 259 2.97 77.44 42.63
C LEU A 259 3.66 78.81 42.66
N TRP A 260 2.90 79.84 42.27
CA TRP A 260 2.99 81.22 42.77
C TRP A 260 1.59 81.62 43.26
#